data_AF-A0A1B0DL30-F1
#
_entry.id   AF-A0A1B0DL30-F1
#
_cell.length_a   1.000
_cell.length_b   1.000
_cell.length_c   1.000
_cell.angle_alpha   90.00
_cell.angle_beta   90.00
_cell.angle_gamma   90.00
#
_symmetry.space_group_name_H-M   'P 1'
#
loop_
_entity.id
_entity.type
_entity.pdbx_description
1 polymer ?
#
loop_
_entity_poly.entity_id
_entity_poly.type
_entity_poly.pdbx_seq_one_letter_code
_entity_poly.pdbx_strand_id
1 'polypeptide(L)'
;MPYPFILVNVGSGVSVLTVRGPDDYRRISGTSLGGGTFLGLCCLLTGCQTFEEAIQLATKGDHKKVDKLVKDIYGGDYERFGLPGDLVASSFGQMNSRERRASVSKEDLANATLVTITNNIGSIARMCASNEKIDRVVFVGNFLRVNPISMRLLAFAMDYWSRGTLKALFLEHEGY
;
A
#
# COMPACT_ATOMS: atom_id res chain seq x y z
N MET A 1 4.68 -19.13 13.80
CA MET A 1 4.59 -19.28 12.32
C MET A 1 5.75 -20.14 11.84
N PRO A 2 5.59 -20.94 10.77
CA PRO A 2 6.69 -21.74 10.24
C PRO A 2 7.62 -20.87 9.37
N TYR A 3 8.93 -21.11 9.45
CA TYR A 3 9.94 -20.53 8.57
C TYR A 3 9.93 -21.21 7.18
N PRO A 4 10.44 -20.56 6.11
CA PRO A 4 10.82 -19.14 6.04
C PRO A 4 9.64 -18.22 5.71
N PHE A 5 9.74 -16.94 6.10
CA PHE A 5 8.79 -15.88 5.72
C PHE A 5 9.49 -14.55 5.49
N ILE A 6 8.86 -13.67 4.71
CA ILE A 6 9.24 -12.26 4.61
C ILE A 6 8.50 -11.49 5.69
N LEU A 7 9.23 -10.71 6.49
CA LEU A 7 8.66 -9.77 7.45
C LEU A 7 8.73 -8.35 6.87
N VAL A 8 7.58 -7.69 6.77
CA VAL A 8 7.45 -6.31 6.32
C VAL A 8 6.99 -5.48 7.52
N ASN A 9 7.92 -4.77 8.15
CA ASN A 9 7.63 -3.90 9.28
C ASN A 9 7.34 -2.47 8.78
N VAL A 10 6.09 -2.04 8.94
CA VAL A 10 5.56 -0.74 8.49
C VAL A 10 5.40 0.21 9.67
N GLY A 11 6.46 0.98 9.93
CA GLY A 11 6.47 2.09 10.89
C GLY A 11 6.46 3.43 10.17
N SER A 12 7.24 4.40 10.66
CA SER A 12 7.45 5.68 9.96
C SER A 12 7.98 5.48 8.54
N GLY A 13 8.97 4.58 8.40
CA GLY A 13 9.40 3.99 7.13
C GLY A 13 9.08 2.49 7.10
N VAL A 14 9.68 1.76 6.16
CA VAL A 14 9.45 0.32 5.99
C VAL A 14 10.77 -0.44 5.94
N SER A 15 10.85 -1.53 6.70
CA SER A 15 11.93 -2.52 6.59
C SER A 15 11.39 -3.86 6.14
N VAL A 16 12.10 -4.49 5.21
CA VAL A 16 11.77 -5.81 4.68
C VAL A 16 12.88 -6.78 5.06
N LEU A 17 12.53 -7.85 5.75
CA LEU A 17 13.46 -8.86 6.24
C LEU A 17 13.08 -10.24 5.69
N THR A 18 14.08 -11.05 5.39
CA THR A 18 13.90 -12.50 5.28
C THR A 18 14.13 -13.12 6.64
N VAL A 19 13.25 -14.02 7.08
CA VAL A 19 13.38 -14.77 8.33
C VAL A 19 13.34 -16.26 8.01
N ARG A 20 14.46 -16.97 8.23
CA ARG A 20 14.63 -18.42 7.98
C ARG A 20 14.73 -19.23 9.27
N GLY A 21 14.99 -18.59 10.40
CA GLY A 21 15.00 -19.20 11.73
C GLY A 21 15.02 -18.14 12.84
N PRO A 22 15.02 -18.55 14.11
CA PRO A 22 15.05 -17.63 15.26
C PRO A 22 16.24 -16.66 15.23
N ASP A 23 17.42 -17.16 14.85
CA ASP A 23 18.67 -16.39 14.77
C ASP A 23 19.17 -16.22 13.32
N ASP A 24 18.38 -16.67 12.33
CA ASP A 24 18.68 -16.51 10.90
C ASP A 24 17.66 -15.57 10.27
N TYR A 25 17.98 -14.29 10.32
CA TYR A 25 17.22 -13.23 9.67
C TYR A 25 18.14 -12.15 9.12
N ARG A 26 17.70 -11.55 8.01
CA ARG A 26 18.46 -10.50 7.34
C ARG A 26 17.52 -9.45 6.75
N ARG A 27 17.88 -8.18 6.93
CA ARG A 27 17.25 -7.08 6.19
C ARG A 27 17.66 -7.14 4.72
N ILE A 28 16.67 -7.32 3.85
CA ILE A 28 16.87 -7.48 2.40
C ILE A 28 16.51 -6.20 1.62
N SER A 29 15.61 -5.37 2.17
CA SER A 29 15.18 -4.14 1.52
C SER A 29 14.49 -3.20 2.52
N GLY A 30 14.00 -2.07 2.02
CA GLY A 30 13.12 -1.15 2.71
C GLY A 30 12.76 0.04 1.83
N THR A 31 11.82 0.85 2.30
CA THR A 31 11.44 2.11 1.64
C THR A 31 11.22 3.18 2.69
N SER A 32 11.53 4.44 2.34
CA SER A 32 11.17 5.60 3.16
C SER A 32 9.68 5.94 3.04
N LEU A 33 8.97 5.38 2.06
CA LEU A 33 7.53 5.56 1.84
C LEU A 33 6.73 4.64 2.78
N GLY A 34 6.62 5.06 4.05
CA GLY A 34 5.91 4.34 5.10
C GLY A 34 4.77 5.14 5.72
N GLY A 35 4.40 4.79 6.96
CA GLY A 35 3.32 5.46 7.68
C GLY A 35 3.61 6.94 7.98
N GLY A 36 4.88 7.32 8.11
CA GLY A 36 5.28 8.71 8.28
C GLY A 36 5.03 9.53 7.02
N THR A 37 5.25 8.93 5.84
CA THR A 37 4.91 9.56 4.56
C THR A 37 3.41 9.72 4.39
N PHE A 38 2.63 8.68 4.71
CA PHE A 38 1.17 8.76 4.68
C PHE A 38 0.64 9.90 5.56
N LEU A 39 1.05 9.92 6.84
CA LEU A 39 0.58 10.93 7.78
C LEU A 39 1.03 12.33 7.35
N GLY A 40 2.32 12.52 7.04
CA GLY A 40 2.86 13.81 6.65
C GLY A 40 2.18 14.40 5.41
N LEU A 41 1.95 13.58 4.38
CA LEU A 41 1.22 14.02 3.19
C LEU A 41 -0.25 14.30 3.48
N CYS A 42 -0.93 13.49 4.30
CA CYS A 42 -2.30 13.77 4.70
C CYS A 42 -2.40 15.10 5.44
N CYS A 43 -1.52 15.37 6.41
CA CYS A 43 -1.51 16.66 7.12
C CYS A 43 -1.37 17.84 6.13
N LEU A 44 -0.47 17.73 5.14
CA LEU A 44 -0.27 18.77 4.13
C LEU A 44 -1.47 18.96 3.21
N LEU A 45 -2.10 17.86 2.77
CA LEU A 45 -3.14 17.87 1.74
C LEU A 45 -4.55 18.11 2.30
N THR A 46 -4.81 17.73 3.56
CA THR A 46 -6.15 17.76 4.15
C THR A 46 -6.23 18.65 5.38
N GLY A 47 -5.10 18.92 6.03
CA GLY A 47 -5.05 19.63 7.31
C GLY A 47 -5.38 18.76 8.52
N CYS A 48 -5.50 17.44 8.37
CA CYS A 48 -5.63 16.55 9.53
C CYS A 48 -4.40 16.64 10.44
N GLN A 49 -4.57 16.31 11.72
CA GLN A 49 -3.52 16.44 12.74
C GLN A 49 -3.06 15.10 13.31
N THR A 50 -3.89 14.06 13.21
CA THR A 50 -3.61 12.74 13.78
C THR A 50 -3.70 11.64 12.73
N PHE A 51 -3.07 10.50 13.02
CA PHE A 51 -3.15 9.32 12.18
C PHE A 51 -4.58 8.79 12.07
N GLU A 52 -5.31 8.77 13.18
CA GLU A 52 -6.70 8.34 13.25
C GLU A 52 -7.61 9.22 12.39
N GLU A 53 -7.42 10.54 12.44
CA GLU A 53 -8.16 11.48 11.59
C GLU A 53 -7.85 11.25 10.09
N ALA A 54 -6.58 11.06 9.74
CA ALA A 54 -6.17 10.75 8.37
C ALA A 54 -6.83 9.46 7.85
N ILE A 55 -6.88 8.41 8.67
CA ILE A 55 -7.57 7.16 8.34
C ILE A 55 -9.09 7.37 8.23
N GLN A 56 -9.71 8.14 9.14
CA GLN A 56 -11.13 8.46 9.06
C GLN A 56 -11.49 9.21 7.78
N LEU A 57 -10.66 10.17 7.36
CA LEU A 57 -10.84 10.85 6.06
C LEU A 57 -10.72 9.84 4.91
N ALA A 58 -9.68 9.01 4.93
CA ALA A 58 -9.44 8.02 3.89
C ALA A 58 -10.59 7.02 3.74
N THR A 59 -11.30 6.66 4.81
CA THR A 59 -12.46 5.74 4.74
C THR A 59 -13.66 6.30 3.99
N LYS A 60 -13.73 7.62 3.80
CA LYS A 60 -14.84 8.33 3.16
C LYS A 60 -14.51 8.80 1.74
N GLY A 61 -13.26 8.66 1.32
CA GLY A 61 -12.77 9.16 0.02
C GLY A 61 -12.79 8.11 -1.08
N ASP A 62 -12.64 8.59 -2.31
CA ASP A 62 -12.48 7.76 -3.51
C ASP A 62 -11.22 8.17 -4.29
N HIS A 63 -10.17 7.34 -4.20
CA HIS A 63 -8.92 7.59 -4.91
C HIS A 63 -9.09 7.69 -6.43
N LYS A 64 -10.14 7.11 -7.03
CA LYS A 64 -10.36 7.14 -8.49
C LYS A 64 -10.62 8.55 -9.04
N LYS A 65 -10.93 9.53 -8.18
CA LYS A 65 -11.02 10.95 -8.54
C LYS A 65 -9.66 11.66 -8.56
N VAL A 66 -8.65 11.07 -7.93
CA VAL A 66 -7.31 11.64 -7.73
C VAL A 66 -6.27 10.93 -8.62
N ASP A 67 -6.34 9.60 -8.64
CA ASP A 67 -5.45 8.73 -9.40
C ASP A 67 -5.89 8.60 -10.85
N LYS A 68 -4.92 8.43 -11.75
CA LYS A 68 -5.19 8.05 -13.14
C LYS A 68 -5.15 6.54 -13.26
N LEU A 69 -6.23 5.95 -13.76
CA LEU A 69 -6.41 4.51 -13.93
C LEU A 69 -5.98 4.06 -15.34
N VAL A 70 -5.80 2.76 -15.54
CA VAL A 70 -5.47 2.17 -16.85
C VAL A 70 -6.52 2.55 -17.89
N LYS A 71 -7.81 2.50 -17.54
CA LYS A 71 -8.91 2.87 -18.45
C LYS A 71 -8.90 4.35 -18.84
N ASP A 72 -8.33 5.23 -18.01
CA ASP A 72 -8.21 6.66 -18.35
C ASP A 72 -7.15 6.91 -19.43
N ILE A 73 -6.28 5.93 -19.69
CA ILE A 73 -5.24 5.97 -20.72
C ILE A 73 -5.68 5.17 -21.96
N TYR A 74 -6.24 3.98 -21.75
CA TYR A 74 -6.51 3.01 -22.82
C TYR A 74 -8.00 2.86 -23.17
N GLY A 75 -8.92 3.52 -22.46
CA GLY A 75 -10.36 3.41 -22.69
C GLY A 75 -11.01 2.12 -22.14
N GLY A 76 -10.23 1.26 -21.47
CA GLY A 76 -10.66 -0.03 -20.93
C GLY A 76 -9.49 -0.78 -20.31
N ASP A 77 -9.54 -2.10 -20.35
CA ASP A 77 -8.43 -2.96 -19.94
C ASP A 77 -7.26 -2.84 -20.93
N TYR A 78 -6.03 -3.00 -20.43
CA TYR A 78 -4.86 -3.17 -21.29
C TYR A 78 -4.55 -4.67 -21.46
N GLU A 79 -5.28 -5.31 -22.37
CA GLU A 79 -5.31 -6.77 -22.56
C GLU A 79 -3.93 -7.39 -22.82
N ARG A 80 -3.07 -6.70 -23.60
CA ARG A 80 -1.75 -7.22 -23.99
C ARG A 80 -0.89 -7.64 -22.80
N PHE A 81 -1.01 -6.94 -21.68
CA PHE A 81 -0.27 -7.23 -20.46
C PHE A 81 -1.18 -7.66 -19.29
N GLY A 82 -2.47 -7.87 -19.56
CA GLY A 82 -3.45 -8.28 -18.56
C GLY A 82 -3.63 -7.26 -17.44
N LEU A 83 -3.61 -5.95 -17.75
CA LEU A 83 -3.85 -4.90 -16.74
C LEU A 83 -5.32 -4.47 -16.77
N PRO A 84 -6.08 -4.64 -15.68
CA PRO A 84 -7.47 -4.23 -15.60
C PRO A 84 -7.61 -2.71 -15.69
N GLY A 85 -8.69 -2.23 -16.28
CA GLY A 85 -8.97 -0.81 -16.47
C GLY A 85 -9.07 -0.03 -15.16
N ASP A 86 -9.52 -0.70 -14.09
CA ASP A 86 -9.64 -0.12 -12.74
C ASP A 86 -8.32 -0.09 -11.95
N LEU A 87 -7.24 -0.63 -12.51
CA LEU A 87 -5.91 -0.56 -11.90
C LEU A 87 -5.37 0.87 -11.96
N VAL A 88 -4.73 1.32 -10.88
CA VAL A 88 -4.00 2.61 -10.87
C VAL A 88 -2.81 2.53 -11.82
N ALA A 89 -2.81 3.39 -12.84
CA ALA A 89 -1.69 3.56 -13.76
C ALA A 89 -0.72 4.65 -13.28
N SER A 90 -1.25 5.72 -12.66
CA SER A 90 -0.44 6.79 -12.07
C SER A 90 -1.14 7.37 -10.84
N SER A 91 -0.57 7.13 -9.67
CA SER A 91 -0.97 7.76 -8.41
C SER A 91 -0.96 9.29 -8.53
N PHE A 92 -2.00 9.95 -8.04
CA PHE A 92 -2.24 11.40 -8.17
C PHE A 92 -2.22 11.94 -9.62
N GLY A 93 -2.32 11.06 -10.61
CA GLY A 93 -2.13 11.39 -12.02
C GLY A 93 -3.21 12.30 -12.64
N GLN A 94 -4.35 12.51 -11.96
CA GLN A 94 -5.37 13.49 -12.38
C GLN A 94 -5.11 14.88 -11.78
N MET A 95 -4.25 15.00 -10.76
CA MET A 95 -4.00 16.26 -10.05
C MET A 95 -3.14 17.24 -10.83
N ASN A 96 -2.70 16.91 -12.03
CA ASN A 96 -2.11 17.88 -12.96
C ASN A 96 -3.17 18.84 -13.56
N SER A 97 -4.45 18.44 -13.62
CA SER A 97 -5.55 19.29 -14.08
C SER A 97 -6.07 20.21 -12.97
N ARG A 98 -6.15 21.52 -13.27
CA ARG A 98 -6.70 22.51 -12.33
C ARG A 98 -8.16 22.25 -11.99
N GLU A 99 -8.96 21.85 -12.98
CA GLU A 99 -10.38 21.54 -12.80
C GLU A 99 -10.56 20.33 -11.88
N ARG A 100 -9.80 19.27 -12.11
CA ARG A 100 -9.82 18.08 -11.24
C ARG A 100 -9.43 18.45 -9.81
N ARG A 101 -8.35 19.22 -9.62
CA ARG A 101 -7.94 19.71 -8.30
C ARG A 101 -9.02 20.52 -7.59
N ALA A 102 -9.85 21.27 -8.32
CA ALA A 102 -10.94 22.04 -7.72
C ALA A 102 -12.15 21.18 -7.30
N SER A 103 -12.26 19.96 -7.85
CA SER A 103 -13.40 19.06 -7.62
C SER A 103 -13.17 17.98 -6.56
N VAL A 104 -11.91 17.68 -6.22
CA VAL A 104 -11.58 16.62 -5.24
C VAL A 104 -11.77 17.09 -3.82
N SER A 105 -12.24 16.18 -2.96
CA SER A 105 -12.37 16.44 -1.54
C SER A 105 -11.09 16.09 -0.76
N LYS A 106 -11.03 16.50 0.50
CA LYS A 106 -9.94 16.13 1.41
C LYS A 106 -9.90 14.62 1.67
N GLU A 107 -11.07 14.01 1.77
CA GLU A 107 -11.26 12.57 1.92
C GLU A 107 -10.69 11.82 0.71
N ASP A 108 -10.97 12.30 -0.51
CA ASP A 108 -10.44 11.71 -1.75
C ASP A 108 -8.89 11.74 -1.75
N LEU A 109 -8.29 12.85 -1.33
CA LEU A 109 -6.82 12.99 -1.21
C LEU A 109 -6.22 12.08 -0.13
N ALA A 110 -6.87 11.97 1.04
CA ALA A 110 -6.45 11.04 2.10
C ALA A 110 -6.51 9.59 1.62
N ASN A 111 -7.60 9.21 0.92
CA ASN A 111 -7.77 7.88 0.36
C ASN A 111 -6.69 7.57 -0.70
N ALA A 112 -6.43 8.49 -1.63
CA ALA A 112 -5.39 8.34 -2.64
C ALA A 112 -3.99 8.23 -2.05
N THR A 113 -3.70 8.99 -0.98
CA THR A 113 -2.42 8.89 -0.24
C THR A 113 -2.29 7.50 0.36
N LEU A 114 -3.35 7.00 1.03
CA LEU A 114 -3.36 5.67 1.62
C LEU A 114 -3.15 4.57 0.58
N VAL A 115 -3.91 4.60 -0.51
CA VAL A 115 -3.82 3.63 -1.62
C VAL A 115 -2.41 3.63 -2.22
N THR A 116 -1.84 4.81 -2.46
CA THR A 116 -0.51 4.95 -3.06
C THR A 116 0.59 4.33 -2.19
N ILE A 117 0.63 4.68 -0.90
CA ILE A 117 1.64 4.17 0.03
C ILE A 117 1.47 2.66 0.21
N THR A 118 0.24 2.19 0.42
CA THR A 118 -0.04 0.77 0.64
C THR A 118 0.29 -0.09 -0.59
N ASN A 119 -0.07 0.35 -1.80
CA ASN A 119 0.27 -0.38 -3.03
C ASN A 119 1.79 -0.39 -3.29
N ASN A 120 2.51 0.69 -2.96
CA ASN A 120 3.97 0.72 -3.08
C ASN A 120 4.63 -0.31 -2.14
N ILE A 121 4.18 -0.36 -0.89
CA ILE A 121 4.65 -1.33 0.11
C ILE A 121 4.37 -2.76 -0.38
N GLY A 122 3.15 -3.02 -0.85
CA GLY A 122 2.78 -4.31 -1.43
C GLY A 122 3.68 -4.71 -2.60
N SER A 123 3.91 -3.81 -3.55
CA SER A 123 4.78 -4.08 -4.70
C SER A 123 6.21 -4.46 -4.28
N ILE A 124 6.80 -3.71 -3.34
CA ILE A 124 8.14 -4.01 -2.81
C ILE A 124 8.17 -5.36 -2.11
N ALA A 125 7.19 -5.63 -1.25
CA ALA A 125 7.08 -6.90 -0.54
C ALA A 125 6.99 -8.08 -1.52
N ARG A 126 6.19 -7.95 -2.57
CA ARG A 126 6.06 -8.96 -3.65
C ARG A 126 7.39 -9.22 -4.34
N MET A 127 8.10 -8.16 -4.73
CA MET A 127 9.38 -8.28 -5.42
C MET A 127 10.42 -8.97 -4.53
N CYS A 128 10.49 -8.59 -3.26
CA CYS A 128 11.35 -9.23 -2.27
C CYS A 128 11.01 -10.71 -2.06
N ALA A 129 9.74 -11.04 -1.87
CA ALA A 129 9.25 -12.40 -1.74
C ALA A 129 9.61 -13.28 -2.95
N SER A 130 9.40 -12.75 -4.17
CA SER A 130 9.76 -13.43 -5.41
C SER A 130 11.27 -13.65 -5.55
N ASN A 131 12.09 -12.67 -5.16
CA ASN A 131 13.54 -12.76 -5.26
C ASN A 131 14.13 -13.78 -4.26
N GLU A 132 13.55 -13.85 -3.07
CA GLU A 132 13.95 -14.79 -2.01
C GLU A 132 13.32 -16.18 -2.15
N LYS A 133 12.36 -16.34 -3.09
CA LYS A 133 11.56 -17.56 -3.31
C LYS A 133 10.78 -17.97 -2.04
N ILE A 134 10.12 -17.01 -1.41
CA ILE A 134 9.35 -17.18 -0.18
C ILE A 134 7.91 -16.72 -0.39
N ASP A 135 6.96 -17.62 -0.14
CA ASP A 135 5.56 -17.38 -0.48
C ASP A 135 4.73 -16.72 0.63
N ARG A 136 5.32 -16.58 1.82
CA ARG A 136 4.65 -16.04 3.01
C ARG A 136 5.20 -14.66 3.32
N VAL A 137 4.30 -13.68 3.35
CA VAL A 137 4.62 -12.30 3.67
C VAL A 137 3.83 -11.89 4.89
N VAL A 138 4.53 -11.58 5.98
CA VAL A 138 3.95 -11.13 7.25
C VAL A 138 4.12 -9.62 7.31
N PHE A 139 3.01 -8.89 7.35
CA PHE A 139 3.00 -7.46 7.56
C PHE A 139 2.80 -7.17 9.04
N VAL A 140 3.57 -6.22 9.58
CA VAL A 140 3.46 -5.75 10.96
C VAL A 140 3.66 -4.24 11.03
N GLY A 141 3.41 -3.65 12.20
CA GLY A 141 3.69 -2.25 12.50
C GLY A 141 2.44 -1.40 12.70
N ASN A 142 2.59 -0.31 13.46
CA ASN A 142 1.48 0.55 13.88
C ASN A 142 0.66 1.16 12.73
N PHE A 143 1.22 1.25 11.52
CA PHE A 143 0.48 1.72 10.33
C PHE A 143 -0.78 0.87 10.03
N LEU A 144 -0.78 -0.40 10.41
CA LEU A 144 -1.83 -1.36 10.11
C LEU A 144 -2.87 -1.50 11.24
N ARG A 145 -2.54 -1.09 12.47
CA ARG A 145 -3.33 -1.30 13.70
C ARG A 145 -4.80 -0.86 13.60
N VAL A 146 -5.07 0.26 12.94
CA VAL A 146 -6.42 0.84 12.80
C VAL A 146 -6.84 0.98 11.34
N ASN A 147 -6.18 0.23 10.44
CA ASN A 147 -6.21 0.48 9.01
C ASN A 147 -6.66 -0.76 8.21
N PRO A 148 -7.94 -1.18 8.37
CA PRO A 148 -8.46 -2.36 7.68
C PRO A 148 -8.47 -2.19 6.15
N ILE A 149 -8.51 -0.95 5.65
CA ILE A 149 -8.41 -0.64 4.22
C ILE A 149 -7.05 -1.11 3.70
N SER A 150 -5.96 -0.74 4.39
CA SER A 150 -4.62 -1.12 3.94
C SER A 150 -4.35 -2.60 4.06
N MET A 151 -4.86 -3.26 5.10
CA MET A 151 -4.77 -4.73 5.21
C MET A 151 -5.45 -5.42 4.02
N ARG A 152 -6.66 -4.98 3.64
CA ARG A 152 -7.38 -5.51 2.47
C ARG A 152 -6.64 -5.24 1.16
N LEU A 153 -6.08 -4.03 0.99
CA LEU A 153 -5.30 -3.67 -0.20
C LEU A 153 -4.02 -4.49 -0.30
N LEU A 154 -3.29 -4.70 0.80
CA LEU A 154 -2.09 -5.55 0.81
C LEU A 154 -2.44 -7.00 0.50
N ALA A 155 -3.51 -7.54 1.10
CA ALA A 155 -3.98 -8.89 0.81
C ALA A 155 -4.35 -9.06 -0.67
N PHE A 156 -5.11 -8.12 -1.23
CA PHE A 156 -5.46 -8.09 -2.64
C PHE A 156 -4.21 -7.97 -3.53
N ALA A 157 -3.27 -7.08 -3.20
CA ALA A 157 -2.05 -6.90 -3.98
C ALA A 157 -1.17 -8.16 -3.96
N MET A 158 -1.05 -8.84 -2.82
CA MET A 158 -0.31 -10.10 -2.74
C MET A 158 -0.97 -11.18 -3.60
N ASP A 159 -2.28 -11.37 -3.48
CA ASP A 159 -3.00 -12.41 -4.22
C ASP A 159 -2.99 -12.13 -5.73
N TYR A 160 -3.42 -10.93 -6.13
CA TYR A 160 -3.57 -10.54 -7.53
C TYR A 160 -2.25 -10.58 -8.31
N TRP A 161 -1.20 -9.93 -7.80
CA TRP A 161 0.08 -9.80 -8.52
C TRP A 161 0.96 -11.05 -8.45
N SER A 162 0.60 -12.01 -7.60
CA SER A 162 1.27 -13.30 -7.50
C SER A 162 0.48 -14.45 -8.10
N ARG A 163 -0.73 -14.18 -8.65
CA ARG A 163 -1.67 -15.21 -9.10
C ARG A 163 -2.00 -16.23 -8.00
N GLY A 164 -2.18 -15.75 -6.78
CA GLY A 164 -2.55 -16.54 -5.59
C GLY A 164 -1.41 -17.30 -4.91
N THR A 165 -0.15 -17.09 -5.33
CA THR A 165 1.00 -17.80 -4.74
C THR A 165 1.49 -17.17 -3.44
N LEU A 166 1.43 -15.84 -3.32
CA LEU A 166 1.81 -15.11 -2.11
C LEU A 166 0.62 -14.93 -1.17
N LYS A 167 0.83 -15.21 0.11
CA LYS A 167 -0.16 -14.98 1.17
C LYS A 167 0.28 -13.85 2.09
N ALA A 168 -0.57 -12.82 2.19
CA ALA A 168 -0.45 -11.76 3.20
C ALA A 168 -0.95 -12.28 4.56
N LEU A 169 -0.12 -12.15 5.59
CA LEU A 169 -0.44 -12.47 6.97
C LEU A 169 -0.29 -11.20 7.81
N PHE A 170 -1.19 -11.01 8.76
CA PHE A 170 -1.20 -9.90 9.70
C PHE A 170 -1.20 -10.45 11.12
N LEU A 171 -0.60 -9.74 12.07
CA LEU A 171 -0.57 -10.14 13.48
C LEU A 171 -1.53 -9.27 14.30
N GLU A 172 -2.17 -9.81 15.31
CA GLU A 172 -3.06 -8.99 16.17
C GLU A 172 -2.28 -8.06 17.12
N HIS A 173 -0.98 -8.30 17.33
CA HIS A 173 -0.12 -7.58 18.27
C HIS A 173 1.01 -6.82 17.54
N GLU A 174 0.65 -5.93 16.62
CA GLU A 174 1.55 -5.31 15.63
C GLU A 174 2.45 -4.14 16.14
N GLY A 175 2.58 -3.91 17.44
CA GLY A 175 3.35 -2.76 17.93
C GLY A 175 3.72 -2.71 19.41
N TYR A 176 3.95 -3.86 20.04
CA TYR A 176 4.51 -3.91 21.40
C TYR A 176 6.04 -3.86 21.39
#